data_AF-A0A2T3FSC1-F1
#
_entry.id   AF-A0A2T3FSC1-F1
#
_cell.length_a   1.000
_cell.length_b   1.000
_cell.length_c   1.000
_cell.angle_alpha   90.00
_cell.angle_beta   90.00
_cell.angle_gamma   90.00
#
_symmetry.space_group_name_H-M   'P 1'
#
loop_
_entity.id
_entity.type
_entity.pdbx_description
1 polymer ?
#
loop_
_entity_poly.entity_id
_entity_poly.type
_entity_poly.pdbx_seq_one_letter_code
_entity_poly.pdbx_strand_id
1 'polypeptide(L)'
;MIKHYFPNFNKLLSSVSDPRHKSYITYTQEEILFFRILSYCYHFKSMREITRELNNDHGIQTSRLLFGDELEEVPHGDTINSYLEEVSIDQLRHILREMLRELMKKNFLMDLK
;
A
#
# COMPACT_ATOMS: atom_id res chain seq x y z
N MET A 1 -2.08 5.22 -13.95
CA MET A 1 -3.38 5.14 -13.24
C MET A 1 -3.29 5.70 -11.82
N ILE A 2 -2.53 5.10 -10.88
CA ILE A 2 -2.44 5.58 -9.48
C ILE A 2 -2.02 7.06 -9.41
N LYS A 3 -0.91 7.45 -10.05
CA LYS A 3 -0.46 8.86 -10.11
C LYS A 3 -1.49 9.83 -10.71
N HIS A 4 -2.40 9.34 -11.57
CA HIS A 4 -3.43 10.17 -12.19
C HIS A 4 -4.58 10.46 -11.22
N TYR A 5 -5.03 9.47 -10.46
CA TYR A 5 -6.12 9.62 -9.49
C TYR A 5 -5.64 10.10 -8.11
N PHE A 6 -4.44 9.68 -7.71
CA PHE A 6 -3.82 9.94 -6.42
C PHE A 6 -2.39 10.47 -6.63
N PRO A 7 -2.22 11.74 -7.06
CA PRO A 7 -0.90 12.28 -7.41
C PRO A 7 0.11 12.27 -6.26
N ASN A 8 -0.36 12.31 -5.00
CA ASN A 8 0.47 12.30 -3.80
C ASN A 8 0.41 10.96 -3.04
N PHE A 9 0.11 9.86 -3.73
CA PHE A 9 -0.17 8.57 -3.08
C PHE A 9 0.95 8.09 -2.15
N ASN A 10 2.20 8.08 -2.60
CA ASN A 10 3.32 7.63 -1.76
C ASN A 10 3.51 8.53 -0.54
N LYS A 11 3.42 9.86 -0.72
CA LYS A 11 3.51 10.83 0.37
C LYS A 11 2.37 10.66 1.38
N LEU A 12 1.20 10.24 0.91
CA LEU A 12 0.07 9.92 1.76
C LEU A 12 0.39 8.68 2.59
N LEU A 13 0.86 7.59 1.96
CA LEU A 13 1.25 6.37 2.69
C LEU A 13 2.40 6.63 3.68
N SER A 14 3.38 7.46 3.32
CA SER A 14 4.53 7.78 4.16
C SER A 14 4.19 8.57 5.43
N SER A 15 2.98 9.14 5.48
CA SER A 15 2.47 9.86 6.65
C SER A 15 2.01 8.94 7.79
N VAL A 16 1.85 7.64 7.51
CA VAL A 16 1.56 6.63 8.53
C VAL A 16 2.84 6.38 9.33
N SER A 17 2.73 6.39 10.66
CA SER A 17 3.87 6.12 11.53
C SER A 17 4.37 4.70 11.33
N ASP A 18 5.68 4.51 11.33
CA ASP A 18 6.29 3.18 11.37
C ASP A 18 6.69 2.84 12.81
N PRO A 19 5.91 1.99 13.52
CA PRO A 19 6.18 1.64 14.91
C PRO A 19 7.28 0.57 15.05
N ARG A 20 7.68 -0.05 13.93
CA ARG A 20 8.69 -1.12 13.91
C ARG A 20 10.05 -0.59 14.34
N HIS A 21 10.82 -1.45 15.00
CA HIS A 21 12.21 -1.13 15.31
C HIS A 21 13.05 -1.05 14.01
N LYS A 22 13.92 -0.03 13.90
CA LYS A 22 14.69 0.26 12.67
C LYS A 22 15.54 -0.90 12.14
N SER A 23 15.99 -1.79 13.03
CA SER A 23 16.78 -2.97 12.65
C SER A 23 15.99 -4.05 11.90
N TYR A 24 14.66 -3.94 11.84
CA TYR A 24 13.76 -4.91 11.19
C TYR A 24 13.18 -4.39 9.87
N ILE A 25 13.69 -3.26 9.35
CA ILE A 25 13.15 -2.61 8.16
C ILE A 25 13.84 -3.17 6.92
N THR A 26 13.21 -4.17 6.30
CA THR A 26 13.53 -4.67 4.94
C THR A 26 12.67 -3.98 3.88
N TYR A 27 11.48 -3.51 4.29
CA TYR A 27 10.50 -2.82 3.43
C TYR A 27 10.06 -1.54 4.13
N THR A 28 9.89 -0.48 3.37
CA THR A 28 9.29 0.77 3.82
C THR A 28 7.82 0.56 4.22
N GLN A 29 7.28 1.44 5.04
CA GLN A 29 5.88 1.37 5.45
C GLN A 29 4.92 1.61 4.27
N GLU A 30 5.35 2.40 3.29
CA GLU A 30 4.64 2.69 2.05
C GLU A 30 4.45 1.42 1.22
N GLU A 31 5.50 0.62 1.09
CA GLU A 31 5.45 -0.66 0.39
C GLU A 31 4.50 -1.63 1.10
N ILE A 32 4.60 -1.75 2.42
CA ILE A 32 3.70 -2.60 3.21
C ILE A 32 2.23 -2.21 3.01
N LEU A 33 1.92 -0.91 3.14
CA LEU A 33 0.57 -0.40 2.98
C LEU A 33 0.07 -0.58 1.55
N PHE A 34 0.93 -0.37 0.55
CA PHE A 34 0.57 -0.55 -0.85
C PHE A 34 0.24 -2.00 -1.18
N PHE A 35 1.09 -2.96 -0.81
CA PHE A 35 0.82 -4.38 -1.05
C PHE A 35 -0.42 -4.85 -0.29
N ARG A 36 -0.69 -4.27 0.89
CA ARG A 36 -1.95 -4.54 1.59
C ARG A 36 -3.17 -4.02 0.83
N ILE A 37 -3.15 -2.77 0.37
CA ILE A 37 -4.24 -2.19 -0.45
C ILE A 37 -4.45 -3.03 -1.71
N LEU A 38 -3.36 -3.40 -2.39
CA LEU A 38 -3.38 -4.17 -3.61
C LEU A 38 -4.02 -5.54 -3.41
N SER A 39 -3.76 -6.20 -2.27
CA SER A 39 -4.40 -7.46 -1.91
C SER A 39 -5.92 -7.38 -1.84
N TYR A 40 -6.45 -6.25 -1.35
CA TYR A 40 -7.88 -6.03 -1.30
C TYR A 40 -8.45 -5.74 -2.69
N CYS A 41 -7.74 -5.00 -3.54
CA CYS A 41 -8.16 -4.75 -4.92
C CYS A 41 -8.26 -6.05 -5.75
N TYR A 42 -7.33 -6.99 -5.55
CA TYR A 42 -7.34 -8.28 -6.23
C TYR A 42 -8.18 -9.36 -5.53
N HIS A 43 -8.81 -9.04 -4.40
CA HIS A 43 -9.60 -9.99 -3.59
C HIS A 43 -8.80 -11.23 -3.16
N PHE A 44 -7.50 -11.09 -2.90
CA PHE A 44 -6.69 -12.17 -2.37
C PHE A 44 -7.19 -12.56 -0.98
N LYS A 45 -7.42 -13.85 -0.77
CA LYS A 45 -8.07 -14.41 0.41
C LYS A 45 -7.09 -14.72 1.53
N SER A 46 -5.79 -14.70 1.26
CA SER A 46 -4.76 -14.96 2.26
C SER A 46 -3.46 -14.24 1.95
N MET A 47 -2.64 -14.01 2.98
CA MET A 47 -1.30 -13.45 2.78
C MET A 47 -0.40 -14.36 1.94
N ARG A 48 -0.56 -15.68 2.05
CA ARG A 48 0.17 -16.65 1.21
C ARG A 48 -0.16 -16.50 -0.27
N GLU A 49 -1.41 -16.16 -0.57
CA GLU A 49 -1.85 -15.88 -1.93
C GLU A 49 -1.22 -14.58 -2.46
N ILE A 50 -1.10 -13.54 -1.64
CA ILE A 50 -0.36 -12.31 -2.02
C ILE A 50 1.07 -12.66 -2.42
N THR A 51 1.81 -13.39 -1.59
CA THR A 51 3.19 -13.80 -1.90
C THR A 51 3.23 -14.66 -3.17
N ARG A 52 2.36 -15.65 -3.30
CA ARG A 52 2.33 -16.52 -4.49
C ARG A 52 2.07 -15.77 -5.79
N GLU A 53 1.12 -14.82 -5.77
CA GLU A 53 0.68 -14.11 -6.97
C GLU A 53 1.52 -12.87 -7.29
N LEU A 54 2.14 -12.24 -6.28
CA LEU A 54 2.88 -10.98 -6.45
C LEU A 54 4.39 -11.10 -6.28
N ASN A 55 4.93 -12.18 -5.69
CA ASN A 55 6.38 -12.37 -5.58
C ASN A 55 6.98 -12.89 -6.89
N ASN A 56 6.90 -12.07 -7.93
CA ASN A 56 7.45 -12.29 -9.26
C ASN A 56 8.00 -10.98 -9.83
N ASP A 57 8.67 -11.06 -10.98
CA ASP A 57 9.29 -9.90 -11.63
C ASP A 57 8.34 -8.71 -11.80
N HIS A 58 7.06 -8.95 -12.09
CA HIS A 58 6.08 -7.87 -12.24
C HIS A 58 5.76 -7.18 -10.92
N GLY A 59 5.59 -7.93 -9.84
CA GLY A 59 5.36 -7.36 -8.51
C GLY A 59 6.58 -6.58 -7.99
N ILE A 60 7.78 -7.12 -8.20
CA ILE A 60 9.05 -6.47 -7.84
C ILE A 60 9.24 -5.16 -8.64
N GLN A 61 9.07 -5.22 -9.96
CA GLN A 61 9.16 -4.03 -10.82
C GLN A 61 8.10 -2.97 -10.48
N THR A 62 6.92 -3.38 -10.00
CA THR A 62 5.89 -2.45 -9.55
C THR A 62 6.37 -1.65 -8.35
N SER A 63 7.10 -2.27 -7.40
CA SER A 63 7.70 -1.53 -6.28
C SER A 63 8.68 -0.47 -6.78
N ARG A 64 9.58 -0.86 -7.69
CA ARG A 64 10.54 0.06 -8.30
C ARG A 64 9.89 1.24 -9.01
N LEU A 65 8.81 1.00 -9.76
CA LEU A 65 8.10 2.05 -10.49
C LEU A 65 7.37 3.03 -9.56
N LEU A 66 6.87 2.53 -8.43
CA LEU A 66 6.08 3.32 -7.49
C LEU A 66 6.97 4.01 -6.47
N PHE A 67 7.89 3.31 -5.84
CA PHE A 67 8.66 3.78 -4.68
C PHE A 67 10.11 4.13 -5.01
N GLY A 68 10.65 3.66 -6.15
CA GLY A 68 12.02 3.94 -6.59
C GLY A 68 13.03 2.88 -6.15
N ASP A 69 12.65 2.02 -5.20
CA ASP A 69 13.48 0.93 -4.69
C ASP A 69 13.09 -0.41 -5.32
N GLU A 70 14.10 -1.22 -5.62
CA GLU A 70 13.92 -2.57 -6.14
C GLU A 70 13.90 -3.55 -4.96
N LEU A 71 12.73 -4.17 -4.75
CA LEU A 71 12.57 -5.18 -3.70
C LEU A 71 13.15 -6.51 -4.16
N GLU A 72 13.86 -7.21 -3.27
CA GLU A 72 14.25 -8.60 -3.52
C GLU A 72 13.01 -9.52 -3.53
N GLU A 73 12.04 -9.22 -2.68
CA GLU A 73 10.77 -9.94 -2.58
C GLU A 73 9.66 -9.01 -2.07
N VAL A 74 8.39 -9.35 -2.29
CA VAL A 74 7.26 -8.56 -1.76
C VAL A 74 7.13 -8.73 -0.23
N PRO A 75 6.57 -7.74 0.51
CA PRO A 75 6.42 -7.85 1.96
C PRO A 75 5.67 -9.12 2.39
N HIS A 76 6.27 -9.86 3.32
CA HIS A 76 5.65 -11.07 3.88
C HIS A 76 4.37 -10.76 4.64
N GLY A 77 3.45 -11.72 4.64
CA GLY A 77 2.18 -11.64 5.36
C GLY A 77 2.32 -11.30 6.84
N ASP A 78 3.27 -11.94 7.52
CA ASP A 78 3.50 -11.73 8.94
C ASP A 78 4.03 -10.31 9.19
N THR A 79 4.91 -9.80 8.31
CA THR A 79 5.38 -8.41 8.38
C THR A 79 4.25 -7.40 8.20
N ILE A 80 3.36 -7.63 7.22
CA ILE A 80 2.19 -6.79 6.98
C ILE A 80 1.27 -6.79 8.21
N ASN A 81 0.99 -7.98 8.77
CA ASN A 81 0.10 -8.12 9.91
C ASN A 81 0.68 -7.46 11.17
N SER A 82 1.91 -7.77 11.55
CA SER A 82 2.56 -7.17 12.73
C SER A 82 2.64 -5.66 12.62
N TYR A 83 2.92 -5.12 11.44
CA TYR A 83 2.88 -3.67 11.20
C TYR A 83 1.47 -3.09 11.45
N LEU A 84 0.43 -3.70 10.89
CA LEU A 84 -0.95 -3.22 11.02
C LEU A 84 -1.55 -3.40 12.42
N GLU A 85 -1.05 -4.35 13.21
CA GLU A 85 -1.43 -4.54 14.61
C GLU A 85 -1.00 -3.36 15.48
N GLU A 86 0.13 -2.73 15.15
CA GLU A 86 0.69 -1.60 15.91
C GLU A 86 0.24 -0.22 15.37
N VAL A 87 -0.13 -0.15 14.09
CA VAL A 87 -0.57 1.11 13.47
C VAL A 87 -1.94 1.54 13.97
N SER A 88 -2.06 2.82 14.34
CA SER A 88 -3.34 3.40 14.73
C SER A 88 -4.36 3.38 13.59
N ILE A 89 -5.56 2.87 13.87
CA ILE A 89 -6.69 2.83 12.94
C ILE A 89 -7.06 4.22 12.40
N ASP A 90 -6.85 5.28 13.17
CA ASP A 90 -7.20 6.64 12.74
C ASP A 90 -6.25 7.18 11.66
N GLN A 91 -4.99 6.73 11.64
CA GLN A 91 -4.07 7.01 10.55
C GLN A 91 -4.54 6.33 9.27
N LEU A 92 -4.94 5.05 9.34
CA LEU A 92 -5.49 4.32 8.19
C LEU A 92 -6.78 4.96 7.66
N ARG A 93 -7.66 5.42 8.55
CA ARG A 93 -8.87 6.17 8.18
C ARG A 93 -8.53 7.51 7.52
N HIS A 94 -7.47 8.18 7.94
CA HIS A 94 -7.00 9.40 7.29
C HIS A 94 -6.58 9.13 5.84
N ILE A 95 -5.80 8.06 5.59
CA ILE A 95 -5.43 7.64 4.22
C ILE A 95 -6.69 7.45 3.36
N LEU A 96 -7.66 6.69 3.85
CA LEU A 96 -8.91 6.41 3.13
C LEU A 96 -9.68 7.71 2.81
N ARG A 97 -9.78 8.63 3.78
CA ARG A 97 -10.47 9.92 3.59
C ARG A 97 -9.80 10.77 2.52
N GLU A 98 -8.47 10.86 2.52
CA GLU A 98 -7.75 11.65 1.51
C GLU A 98 -7.87 11.02 0.12
N MET A 99 -7.82 9.68 0.02
CA MET A 99 -8.09 8.99 -1.25
C MET A 99 -9.51 9.31 -1.77
N LEU A 100 -10.53 9.20 -0.93
CA LEU A 100 -11.91 9.54 -1.31
C LEU A 100 -12.04 11.01 -1.74
N ARG A 101 -11.36 11.91 -1.02
CA ARG A 101 -11.33 13.34 -1.34
C ARG A 101 -10.76 13.62 -2.73
N GLU A 102 -9.66 12.96 -3.10
CA GLU A 102 -9.06 13.10 -4.43
C GLU A 102 -9.99 12.57 -5.53
N LEU A 103 -10.69 11.46 -5.29
CA LEU A 103 -11.69 10.94 -6.23
C LEU A 103 -12.87 11.90 -6.42
N MET A 104 -13.37 12.50 -5.33
CA MET A 104 -14.45 13.49 -5.39
C MET A 104 -14.06 14.74 -6.17
N LYS A 105 -12.85 15.27 -5.96
CA LYS A 105 -12.34 16.45 -6.70
C LYS A 105 -12.30 16.24 -8.21
N LYS A 106 -12.11 15.00 -8.65
CA LYS A 106 -12.04 14.62 -10.06
C LYS A 106 -13.40 14.28 -10.67
N ASN A 107 -14.50 14.50 -9.94
CA ASN A 107 -15.86 14.07 -10.29
C ASN A 107 -16.02 12.58 -10.63
N PHE A 108 -15.00 11.74 -10.37
CA PHE A 108 -15.01 10.32 -10.70
C PHE A 108 -16.19 9.57 -10.06
N LEU A 109 -16.57 9.95 -8.83
CA LEU A 109 -17.71 9.36 -8.13
C LEU A 109 -19.07 9.85 -8.64
N MET A 110 -19.12 11.00 -9.33
CA MET A 110 -20.35 11.49 -9.98
C MET A 110 -20.58 10.83 -11.33
N ASP A 111 -19.51 10.39 -11.99
CA ASP A 111 -19.52 9.70 -13.28
C ASP A 111 -19.85 8.19 -13.17
N LEU A 112 -19.89 7.63 -11.95
CA LEU A 112 -20.26 6.23 -11.67
C LEU A 112 -21.79 5.98 -11.60
N LYS A 113 -22.59 6.79 -12.30
CA LYS A 113 -24.06 6.65 -12.36
C LYS A 113 -24.52 5.77 -13.52
#